data_AF-A0A943UI74-F1
#
_entry.id   AF-A0A943UI74-F1
#
_cell.length_a   1.000
_cell.length_b   1.000
_cell.length_c   1.000
_cell.angle_alpha   90.00
_cell.angle_beta   90.00
_cell.angle_gamma   90.00
#
_symmetry.space_group_name_H-M   'P 1'
#
loop_
_entity.id
_entity.type
_entity.pdbx_description
1 polymer ?
#
loop_
_entity_poly.entity_id
_entity_poly.type
_entity_poly.pdbx_seq_one_letter_code
_entity_poly.pdbx_strand_id
1 'polypeptide(L)'
;MKRIILCFLLLMMMAAGALADTAPVKMEVPPEAIETQAEGELETYDLTFPEDMPLAARNFVLFARAEFEKNDWTRLPKCNEYTQWYYHDKREIGWCSVFQIYCAYHSGLQLVRYKQDVDVQPGDCISAMEGRVGNVRLAFEEHGRWLDGTEGAVPKPGYLVIYGVRSSTPYTHVAIVESVRDLGGGLYELTTIEGNLNSTVRRINYRYNANPKRKYYNMSVVPENEITQENCQYTLQKDDWYVTGFCATW
;
A
#
# COMPACT_ATOMS: atom_id res chain seq x y z
N MET A 1 50.83 20.12 33.59
CA MET A 1 49.41 19.89 33.95
C MET A 1 48.56 20.77 33.04
N LYS A 2 47.87 20.20 32.04
CA LYS A 2 46.38 20.10 31.96
C LYS A 2 45.72 21.50 31.94
N ARG A 3 45.01 21.97 30.90
CA ARG A 3 44.09 21.31 29.96
C ARG A 3 43.85 22.21 28.73
N ILE A 4 43.90 21.60 27.55
CA ILE A 4 43.18 22.06 26.35
C ILE A 4 41.75 21.54 26.52
N ILE A 5 40.75 22.42 26.57
CA ILE A 5 39.34 22.04 26.46
C ILE A 5 38.98 22.15 24.99
N LEU A 6 38.98 20.99 24.33
CA LEU A 6 38.59 20.83 22.94
C LEU A 6 37.05 20.75 22.88
N CYS A 7 36.48 21.52 21.96
CA CYS A 7 35.08 21.45 21.54
C CYS A 7 34.67 20.00 21.22
N PHE A 8 33.70 19.47 21.97
CA PHE A 8 32.92 18.30 21.59
C PHE A 8 31.45 18.63 21.82
N LEU A 9 30.88 19.37 20.89
CA LEU A 9 29.46 19.59 20.69
C LEU A 9 29.26 19.53 19.17
N LEU A 10 28.25 18.77 18.73
CA LEU A 10 27.96 18.33 17.35
C LEU A 10 28.77 17.12 16.85
N LEU A 11 28.28 15.91 17.16
CA LEU A 11 27.98 14.85 16.17
C LEU A 11 27.52 13.55 16.87
N MET A 12 26.38 13.53 17.56
CA MET A 12 25.77 12.26 18.02
C MET A 12 24.22 12.30 18.01
N MET A 13 23.62 12.94 17.00
CA MET A 13 22.19 12.74 16.67
C MET A 13 21.99 12.18 15.26
N MET A 14 22.94 11.36 14.79
CA MET A 14 22.82 10.61 13.52
C MET A 14 22.87 9.10 13.77
N ALA A 15 22.32 8.64 14.89
CA ALA A 15 22.28 7.22 15.26
C ALA A 15 20.85 6.71 15.52
N ALA A 16 19.84 7.35 14.90
CA ALA A 16 18.47 6.83 14.85
C ALA A 16 18.12 6.20 13.47
N GLY A 17 19.09 6.15 12.53
CA GLY A 17 18.87 5.71 11.15
C GLY A 17 19.54 4.39 10.76
N ALA A 18 19.92 3.52 11.70
CA ALA A 18 20.74 2.33 11.38
C ALA A 18 20.24 1.00 12.01
N LEU A 19 18.99 0.91 12.43
CA LEU A 19 18.40 -0.33 12.98
C LEU A 19 17.14 -0.81 12.23
N ALA A 20 16.80 -0.23 11.08
CA ALA A 20 15.60 -0.59 10.31
C ALA A 20 15.86 -1.52 9.09
N ASP A 21 17.09 -1.96 8.85
CA ASP A 21 17.51 -2.58 7.57
C ASP A 21 17.51 -4.12 7.54
N THR A 22 16.91 -4.78 8.53
CA THR A 22 16.67 -6.22 8.47
C THR A 22 15.24 -6.49 8.86
N ALA A 23 14.48 -7.19 8.00
CA ALA A 23 13.14 -7.59 8.39
C ALA A 23 13.17 -8.39 9.71
N PRO A 24 12.17 -8.21 10.57
CA PRO A 24 12.06 -9.03 11.77
C PRO A 24 11.89 -10.51 11.38
N VAL A 25 12.65 -11.37 12.07
CA VAL A 25 12.81 -12.83 11.93
C VAL A 25 11.83 -13.54 10.97
N LYS A 26 12.35 -13.93 9.80
CA LYS A 26 11.81 -14.93 8.85
C LYS A 26 10.42 -14.68 8.27
N MET A 27 9.70 -13.61 8.63
CA MET A 27 8.33 -13.31 8.18
C MET A 27 7.39 -14.55 8.18
N GLU A 28 7.70 -15.54 9.02
CA GLU A 28 6.89 -16.75 9.25
C GLU A 28 5.81 -16.44 10.28
N VAL A 29 6.12 -15.56 11.22
CA VAL A 29 5.20 -14.99 12.21
C VAL A 29 5.18 -13.48 11.96
N PRO A 30 4.00 -12.84 11.93
CA PRO A 30 3.97 -11.39 11.85
C PRO A 30 4.77 -10.76 12.99
N PRO A 31 5.61 -9.78 12.70
CA PRO A 31 6.26 -9.02 13.75
C PRO A 31 5.25 -8.20 14.54
N GLU A 32 5.64 -7.80 15.74
CA GLU A 32 4.92 -6.73 16.45
C GLU A 32 4.90 -5.46 15.60
N ALA A 33 3.77 -4.74 15.66
CA ALA A 33 3.66 -3.45 15.00
C ALA A 33 4.68 -2.47 15.61
N ILE A 34 5.38 -1.73 14.76
CA ILE A 34 6.26 -0.66 15.21
C ILE A 34 5.43 0.56 15.63
N GLU A 35 6.05 1.45 16.40
CA GLU A 35 5.45 2.74 16.72
C GLU A 35 5.22 3.54 15.42
N THR A 36 3.99 4.04 15.26
CA THR A 36 3.61 4.89 14.13
C THR A 36 4.31 6.24 14.25
N GLN A 37 4.91 6.73 13.15
CA GLN A 37 5.51 8.06 13.10
C GLN A 37 4.49 9.14 13.52
N ALA A 38 4.96 10.14 14.27
CA ALA A 38 4.09 11.20 14.76
C ALA A 38 3.56 12.08 13.61
N GLU A 39 2.44 12.76 13.85
CA GLU A 39 1.88 13.70 12.88
C GLU A 39 2.90 14.79 12.50
N GLY A 40 3.12 14.97 11.19
CA GLY A 40 4.09 15.93 10.65
C GLY A 40 5.50 15.37 10.41
N GLU A 41 5.78 14.11 10.75
CA GLU A 41 7.08 13.48 10.46
C GLU A 41 7.22 13.00 9.01
N LEU A 42 6.10 12.74 8.34
CA LEU A 42 6.05 12.39 6.92
C LEU A 42 5.56 13.57 6.08
N GLU A 43 6.13 13.74 4.89
CA GLU A 43 5.65 14.72 3.91
C GLU A 43 4.22 14.37 3.49
N THR A 44 3.34 15.37 3.44
CA THR A 44 1.91 15.18 3.17
C THR A 44 1.60 15.11 1.68
N TYR A 45 2.51 15.58 0.81
CA TYR A 45 2.34 15.61 -0.64
C TYR A 45 1.02 16.27 -1.10
N ASP A 46 0.57 17.30 -0.36
CA ASP A 46 -0.72 17.98 -0.55
C ASP A 46 -1.95 17.05 -0.50
N LEU A 47 -1.80 15.84 0.05
CA LEU A 47 -2.90 14.91 0.26
C LEU A 47 -3.76 15.36 1.44
N THR A 48 -5.07 15.18 1.27
CA THR A 48 -6.05 15.38 2.33
C THR A 48 -6.68 14.03 2.69
N PHE A 49 -6.81 13.76 3.99
CA PHE A 49 -7.33 12.50 4.51
C PHE A 49 -8.65 12.72 5.24
N PRO A 50 -9.55 11.72 5.26
CA PRO A 50 -10.74 11.74 6.10
C PRO A 50 -10.39 12.01 7.57
N GLU A 51 -11.23 12.79 8.27
CA GLU A 51 -11.00 13.12 9.68
C GLU A 51 -10.94 11.87 10.58
N ASP A 52 -11.73 10.85 10.25
CA ASP A 52 -11.80 9.56 10.95
C ASP A 52 -10.67 8.58 10.60
N MET A 53 -9.82 8.91 9.62
CA MET A 53 -8.71 8.04 9.21
C MET A 53 -7.62 8.00 10.30
N PRO A 54 -7.30 6.82 10.87
CA PRO A 54 -6.27 6.71 11.90
C PRO A 54 -4.87 7.10 11.39
N LEU A 55 -4.01 7.58 12.29
CA LEU A 55 -2.67 8.04 11.94
C LEU A 55 -1.83 6.95 11.23
N ALA A 56 -1.89 5.70 11.70
CA ALA A 56 -1.16 4.60 11.08
C ALA A 56 -1.60 4.37 9.63
N ALA A 57 -2.90 4.47 9.33
CA ALA A 57 -3.41 4.38 7.97
C ALA A 57 -2.98 5.57 7.10
N ARG A 58 -2.93 6.79 7.66
CA ARG A 58 -2.41 7.97 6.94
C ARG A 58 -0.94 7.78 6.61
N ASN A 59 -0.14 7.36 7.59
CA ASN A 59 1.28 7.06 7.39
C ASN A 59 1.48 5.96 6.36
N PHE A 60 0.60 4.95 6.29
CA PHE A 60 0.64 3.92 5.27
C PHE A 60 0.56 4.48 3.85
N VAL A 61 -0.35 5.44 3.62
CA VAL A 61 -0.43 6.14 2.33
C VAL A 61 0.80 7.01 2.09
N LEU A 62 1.20 7.81 3.08
CA LEU A 62 2.33 8.74 2.94
C LEU A 62 3.67 8.02 2.74
N PHE A 63 3.87 6.89 3.41
CA PHE A 63 5.05 6.06 3.24
C PHE A 63 5.09 5.41 1.85
N ALA A 64 3.96 4.88 1.37
CA ALA A 64 3.86 4.38 0.00
C ALA A 64 4.15 5.50 -1.03
N ARG A 65 3.69 6.72 -0.76
CA ARG A 65 3.95 7.90 -1.59
C ARG A 65 5.43 8.26 -1.59
N ALA A 66 6.09 8.26 -0.45
CA ALA A 66 7.54 8.45 -0.34
C ALA A 66 8.32 7.37 -1.11
N GLU A 67 7.89 6.11 -1.04
CA GLU A 67 8.50 5.03 -1.81
C GLU A 67 8.31 5.20 -3.32
N PHE A 68 7.18 5.72 -3.77
CA PHE A 68 7.01 6.10 -5.17
C PHE A 68 7.95 7.24 -5.57
N GLU A 69 8.01 8.33 -4.81
CA GLU A 69 8.87 9.49 -5.11
C GLU A 69 10.36 9.12 -5.13
N LYS A 70 10.79 8.25 -4.20
CA LYS A 70 12.15 7.70 -4.15
C LYS A 70 12.52 6.91 -5.41
N ASN A 71 11.58 6.13 -5.96
CA ASN A 71 11.84 5.26 -7.10
C ASN A 71 11.59 5.95 -8.44
N ASP A 72 10.72 6.96 -8.49
CA ASP A 72 10.39 7.78 -9.66
C ASP A 72 10.28 6.95 -10.96
N TRP A 73 9.39 5.96 -10.95
CA TRP A 73 9.12 5.05 -12.08
C TRP A 73 10.31 4.20 -12.55
N THR A 74 11.43 4.24 -11.85
CA THR A 74 12.63 3.49 -12.20
C THR A 74 12.37 2.00 -12.11
N ARG A 75 12.83 1.27 -13.13
CA ARG A 75 12.74 -0.19 -13.13
C ARG A 75 13.69 -0.75 -12.09
N LEU A 76 13.12 -1.47 -11.13
CA LEU A 76 13.85 -2.14 -10.08
C LEU A 76 14.25 -3.56 -10.50
N PRO A 77 15.39 -4.05 -10.02
CA PRO A 77 15.71 -5.47 -10.13
C PRO A 77 14.65 -6.30 -9.41
N LYS A 78 14.49 -7.57 -9.80
CA LYS A 78 13.55 -8.48 -9.13
C LYS A 78 13.94 -8.76 -7.66
N CYS A 79 15.24 -8.81 -7.39
CA CYS A 79 15.83 -8.85 -6.05
C CYS A 79 16.08 -7.41 -5.57
N ASN A 80 15.02 -6.65 -5.30
CA ASN A 80 15.08 -5.29 -4.79
C ASN A 80 15.03 -5.25 -3.26
N GLU A 81 15.03 -4.05 -2.68
CA GLU A 81 14.98 -3.87 -1.23
C GLU A 81 13.76 -4.55 -0.60
N TYR A 82 12.58 -4.47 -1.22
CA TYR A 82 11.35 -5.06 -0.70
C TYR A 82 11.44 -6.59 -0.63
N THR A 83 11.94 -7.22 -1.69
CA THR A 83 12.05 -8.69 -1.74
C THR A 83 13.18 -9.21 -0.86
N GLN A 84 14.30 -8.48 -0.76
CA GLN A 84 15.39 -8.83 0.15
C GLN A 84 14.98 -8.68 1.62
N TRP A 85 14.25 -7.61 1.93
CA TRP A 85 13.67 -7.40 3.25
C TRP A 85 12.75 -8.57 3.60
N TYR A 86 11.74 -8.87 2.78
CA TYR A 86 10.74 -9.88 3.13
C TYR A 86 11.26 -11.33 3.11
N TYR A 87 12.03 -11.73 2.09
CA TYR A 87 12.45 -13.13 1.94
C TYR A 87 13.77 -13.46 2.61
N HIS A 88 14.57 -12.45 3.00
CA HIS A 88 15.94 -12.63 3.47
C HIS A 88 16.83 -13.43 2.49
N ASP A 89 16.44 -13.50 1.22
CA ASP A 89 17.15 -14.22 0.16
C ASP A 89 16.95 -13.51 -1.19
N LYS A 90 17.52 -14.09 -2.26
CA LYS A 90 17.52 -13.49 -3.60
C LYS A 90 16.36 -13.97 -4.49
N ARG A 91 15.18 -14.21 -3.93
CA ARG A 91 14.02 -14.66 -4.73
C ARG A 91 13.62 -13.66 -5.80
N GLU A 92 13.36 -14.19 -7.00
CA GLU A 92 12.84 -13.44 -8.14
C GLU A 92 11.34 -13.69 -8.33
N ILE A 93 10.50 -13.15 -7.43
CA ILE A 93 9.06 -13.35 -7.51
C ILE A 93 8.30 -12.03 -7.66
N GLY A 94 7.02 -12.11 -8.04
CA GLY A 94 6.15 -10.95 -8.07
C GLY A 94 6.04 -10.33 -6.67
N TRP A 95 6.25 -9.01 -6.58
CA TRP A 95 6.45 -8.31 -5.30
C TRP A 95 5.42 -7.23 -5.00
N CYS A 96 4.26 -7.23 -5.68
CA CYS A 96 3.16 -6.28 -5.37
C CYS A 96 2.65 -6.45 -3.92
N SER A 97 2.38 -7.69 -3.51
CA SER A 97 2.02 -7.98 -2.12
C SER A 97 3.16 -7.71 -1.15
N VAL A 98 4.42 -7.90 -1.57
CA VAL A 98 5.58 -7.63 -0.70
C VAL A 98 5.75 -6.12 -0.46
N PHE A 99 5.53 -5.31 -1.50
CA PHE A 99 5.56 -3.85 -1.40
C PHE A 99 4.52 -3.32 -0.43
N GLN A 100 3.28 -3.82 -0.46
CA GLN A 100 2.27 -3.37 0.51
C GLN A 100 2.61 -3.82 1.93
N ILE A 101 3.19 -5.02 2.13
CA ILE A 101 3.65 -5.48 3.46
C ILE A 101 4.75 -4.56 3.99
N TYR A 102 5.70 -4.20 3.12
CA TYR A 102 6.79 -3.29 3.46
C TYR A 102 6.24 -1.95 3.94
N CYS A 103 5.35 -1.33 3.14
CA CYS A 103 4.73 -0.06 3.52
C CYS A 103 3.91 -0.19 4.81
N ALA A 104 3.14 -1.27 4.98
CA ALA A 104 2.30 -1.47 6.16
C ALA A 104 3.15 -1.60 7.43
N TYR A 105 4.21 -2.41 7.39
CA TYR A 105 5.15 -2.55 8.50
C TYR A 105 5.78 -1.22 8.88
N HIS A 106 6.33 -0.49 7.89
CA HIS A 106 7.02 0.78 8.13
C HIS A 106 6.10 1.96 8.50
N SER A 107 4.79 1.73 8.56
CA SER A 107 3.79 2.70 9.02
C SER A 107 3.10 2.29 10.32
N GLY A 108 3.52 1.17 10.93
CA GLY A 108 2.98 0.72 12.21
C GLY A 108 1.63 -0.01 12.11
N LEU A 109 1.25 -0.52 10.94
CA LEU A 109 0.07 -1.39 10.82
C LEU A 109 0.38 -2.75 11.45
N GLN A 110 -0.62 -3.32 12.14
CA GLN A 110 -0.55 -4.70 12.59
C GLN A 110 -0.59 -5.65 11.39
N LEU A 111 0.44 -6.46 11.26
CA LEU A 111 0.47 -7.49 10.24
C LEU A 111 -0.26 -8.75 10.71
N VAL A 112 -1.16 -9.27 9.88
CA VAL A 112 -1.95 -10.49 10.14
C VAL A 112 -1.78 -11.51 9.02
N ARG A 113 -1.96 -12.79 9.30
CA ARG A 113 -1.97 -13.86 8.28
C ARG A 113 -3.35 -14.50 8.18
N TYR A 114 -3.63 -15.09 7.03
CA TYR A 114 -4.82 -15.93 6.89
C TYR A 114 -4.69 -17.17 7.79
N LYS A 115 -5.76 -17.50 8.55
CA LYS A 115 -5.79 -18.57 9.55
C LYS A 115 -4.83 -18.36 10.71
N GLN A 116 -4.59 -17.12 11.09
CA GLN A 116 -3.88 -16.79 12.31
C GLN A 116 -4.90 -16.51 13.41
N ASP A 117 -4.70 -17.12 14.58
CA ASP A 117 -5.49 -16.78 15.76
C ASP A 117 -4.99 -15.44 16.33
N VAL A 118 -5.60 -14.36 15.84
CA VAL A 118 -5.33 -12.99 16.27
C VAL A 118 -6.63 -12.22 16.39
N ASP A 119 -6.80 -11.54 17.52
CA ASP A 119 -7.94 -10.68 17.76
C ASP A 119 -7.68 -9.30 17.12
N VAL A 120 -8.60 -8.86 16.28
CA VAL A 120 -8.55 -7.58 15.57
C VAL A 120 -9.73 -6.75 16.02
N GLN A 121 -9.45 -5.68 16.76
CA GLN A 121 -10.47 -4.77 17.26
C GLN A 121 -10.97 -3.85 16.13
N PRO A 122 -12.21 -3.31 16.22
CA PRO A 122 -12.75 -2.43 15.19
C PRO A 122 -11.90 -1.19 14.86
N GLY A 123 -11.12 -0.69 15.82
CA GLY A 123 -10.25 0.48 15.63
C GLY A 123 -8.82 0.17 15.16
N ASP A 124 -8.45 -1.11 15.06
CA ASP A 124 -7.08 -1.49 14.71
C ASP A 124 -6.79 -1.23 13.24
N CYS A 125 -5.57 -0.77 12.93
CA CYS A 125 -5.09 -0.70 11.56
C CYS A 125 -4.32 -1.98 11.22
N ILE A 126 -4.79 -2.74 10.25
CA ILE A 126 -4.20 -4.04 9.87
C ILE A 126 -3.76 -4.08 8.41
N SER A 127 -2.79 -4.94 8.11
CA SER A 127 -2.55 -5.44 6.76
C SER A 127 -2.16 -6.91 6.73
N ALA A 128 -2.28 -7.55 5.56
CA ALA A 128 -2.00 -8.97 5.41
C ALA A 128 -0.51 -9.22 5.10
N MET A 129 0.17 -10.01 5.94
CA MET A 129 1.50 -10.56 5.68
C MET A 129 1.42 -11.80 4.78
N GLU A 130 0.94 -11.60 3.56
CA GLU A 130 0.69 -12.67 2.59
C GLU A 130 1.29 -12.32 1.23
N GLY A 131 2.26 -13.11 0.77
CA GLY A 131 2.90 -12.90 -0.54
C GLY A 131 2.00 -13.22 -1.75
N ARG A 132 0.89 -13.96 -1.54
CA ARG A 132 -0.09 -14.28 -2.58
C ARG A 132 -1.32 -13.38 -2.42
N VAL A 133 -1.69 -12.66 -3.49
CA VAL A 133 -2.86 -11.75 -3.51
C VAL A 133 -4.16 -12.42 -3.06
N GLY A 134 -4.40 -13.69 -3.45
CA GLY A 134 -5.58 -14.43 -3.00
C GLY A 134 -5.63 -14.66 -1.48
N ASN A 135 -4.47 -14.81 -0.84
CA ASN A 135 -4.39 -14.94 0.62
C ASN A 135 -4.55 -13.58 1.32
N VAL A 136 -4.11 -12.48 0.71
CA VAL A 136 -4.41 -11.12 1.20
C VAL A 136 -5.93 -10.96 1.34
N ARG A 137 -6.69 -11.27 0.29
CA ARG A 137 -8.16 -11.26 0.36
C ARG A 137 -8.71 -12.10 1.51
N LEU A 138 -8.23 -13.34 1.63
CA LEU A 138 -8.71 -14.29 2.65
C LEU A 138 -8.43 -13.80 4.08
N ALA A 139 -7.29 -13.17 4.34
CA ALA A 139 -6.98 -12.59 5.64
C ALA A 139 -7.99 -11.49 6.01
N PHE A 140 -8.31 -10.58 5.07
CA PHE A 140 -9.30 -9.53 5.33
C PHE A 140 -10.72 -10.07 5.43
N GLU A 141 -11.08 -11.11 4.67
CA GLU A 141 -12.39 -11.77 4.77
C GLU A 141 -12.59 -12.42 6.16
N GLU A 142 -11.56 -13.10 6.68
CA GLU A 142 -11.59 -13.72 8.01
C GLU A 142 -11.84 -12.71 9.14
N HIS A 143 -11.39 -11.47 8.96
CA HIS A 143 -11.62 -10.37 9.91
C HIS A 143 -12.82 -9.48 9.55
N GLY A 144 -13.66 -9.87 8.58
CA GLY A 144 -14.85 -9.10 8.18
C GLY A 144 -14.54 -7.75 7.52
N ARG A 145 -13.33 -7.59 6.96
CA ARG A 145 -12.79 -6.36 6.37
C ARG A 145 -12.58 -6.46 4.85
N TRP A 146 -13.09 -7.51 4.22
CA TRP A 146 -13.17 -7.62 2.76
C TRP A 146 -14.43 -6.93 2.24
N LEU A 147 -14.27 -6.03 1.26
CA LEU A 147 -15.35 -5.34 0.58
C LEU A 147 -15.40 -5.77 -0.89
N ASP A 148 -16.46 -6.48 -1.29
CA ASP A 148 -16.59 -7.03 -2.65
C ASP A 148 -16.86 -5.91 -3.68
N GLY A 149 -15.91 -5.72 -4.60
CA GLY A 149 -15.96 -4.69 -5.63
C GLY A 149 -17.02 -4.92 -6.70
N THR A 150 -17.66 -6.09 -6.70
CA THR A 150 -18.80 -6.43 -7.55
C THR A 150 -20.15 -6.25 -6.87
N GLU A 151 -20.16 -5.91 -5.58
CA GLU A 151 -21.34 -5.68 -4.76
C GLU A 151 -21.42 -4.24 -4.23
N GLY A 152 -20.79 -3.29 -4.93
CA GLY A 152 -20.91 -1.87 -4.60
C GLY A 152 -19.93 -1.38 -3.53
N ALA A 153 -18.81 -2.07 -3.30
CA ALA A 153 -17.81 -1.65 -2.32
C ALA A 153 -17.38 -0.19 -2.53
N VAL A 154 -17.33 0.56 -1.42
CA VAL A 154 -16.90 1.95 -1.41
C VAL A 154 -15.40 2.00 -1.07
N PRO A 155 -14.55 2.55 -1.95
CA PRO A 155 -13.12 2.70 -1.69
C PRO A 155 -12.86 3.81 -0.66
N LYS A 156 -11.78 3.68 0.10
CA LYS A 156 -11.24 4.74 0.96
C LYS A 156 -9.71 4.83 0.84
N PRO A 157 -9.10 6.01 1.06
CA PRO A 157 -7.64 6.13 1.22
C PRO A 157 -7.11 5.15 2.28
N GLY A 158 -5.93 4.59 2.04
CA GLY A 158 -5.29 3.61 2.91
C GLY A 158 -5.79 2.18 2.74
N TYR A 159 -6.90 1.93 2.03
CA TYR A 159 -7.34 0.56 1.73
C TYR A 159 -6.40 -0.09 0.73
N LEU A 160 -6.36 -1.42 0.72
CA LEU A 160 -5.80 -2.13 -0.43
C LEU A 160 -6.89 -2.31 -1.48
N VAL A 161 -6.52 -2.25 -2.76
CA VAL A 161 -7.37 -2.67 -3.87
C VAL A 161 -6.77 -3.93 -4.49
N ILE A 162 -7.62 -4.94 -4.72
CA ILE A 162 -7.24 -6.18 -5.40
C ILE A 162 -7.80 -6.15 -6.82
N TYR A 163 -6.94 -6.41 -7.80
CA TYR A 163 -7.29 -6.48 -9.20
C TYR A 163 -7.39 -7.91 -9.72
N GLY A 164 -8.38 -8.15 -10.56
CA GLY A 164 -8.54 -9.35 -11.36
C GLY A 164 -8.33 -9.08 -12.84
N VAL A 165 -8.16 -10.15 -13.61
CA VAL A 165 -8.10 -10.11 -15.07
C VAL A 165 -9.25 -10.93 -15.62
N ARG A 166 -10.07 -10.32 -16.48
CA ARG A 166 -11.21 -11.02 -17.09
C ARG A 166 -10.74 -12.24 -17.85
N SER A 167 -11.46 -13.35 -17.72
CA SER A 167 -11.10 -14.66 -18.29
C SER A 167 -9.77 -15.26 -17.77
N SER A 168 -9.26 -14.78 -16.63
CA SER A 168 -8.06 -15.29 -15.97
C SER A 168 -8.30 -15.42 -14.45
N THR A 169 -7.38 -14.97 -13.61
CA THR A 169 -7.51 -15.01 -12.15
C THR A 169 -8.16 -13.74 -11.59
N PRO A 170 -9.06 -13.86 -10.59
CA PRO A 170 -9.62 -12.71 -9.88
C PRO A 170 -8.63 -12.05 -8.91
N TYR A 171 -7.45 -12.64 -8.68
CA TYR A 171 -6.46 -12.18 -7.70
C TYR A 171 -5.07 -12.04 -8.37
N THR A 172 -4.96 -11.07 -9.28
CA THR A 172 -3.76 -10.85 -10.11
C THR A 172 -2.78 -9.89 -9.45
N HIS A 173 -3.29 -8.81 -8.86
CA HIS A 173 -2.46 -7.70 -8.37
C HIS A 173 -3.10 -7.04 -7.14
N VAL A 174 -2.29 -6.37 -6.34
CA VAL A 174 -2.74 -5.57 -5.19
C VAL A 174 -2.01 -4.24 -5.18
N ALA A 175 -2.72 -3.18 -4.81
CA ALA A 175 -2.18 -1.84 -4.67
C ALA A 175 -2.75 -1.13 -3.44
N ILE A 176 -2.13 -0.01 -3.08
CA ILE A 176 -2.54 0.86 -1.97
C ILE A 176 -3.36 2.01 -2.56
N VAL A 177 -4.55 2.26 -2.03
CA VAL A 177 -5.39 3.41 -2.41
C VAL A 177 -4.81 4.66 -1.74
N GLU A 178 -4.27 5.57 -2.55
CA GLU A 178 -3.71 6.83 -2.06
C GLU A 178 -4.81 7.86 -1.83
N SER A 179 -5.66 8.07 -2.84
CA SER A 179 -6.74 9.06 -2.78
C SER A 179 -7.99 8.57 -3.51
N VAL A 180 -9.13 9.10 -3.07
CA VAL A 180 -10.46 8.78 -3.60
C VAL A 180 -11.22 10.08 -3.79
N ARG A 181 -11.77 10.29 -4.99
CA ARG A 181 -12.72 11.36 -5.28
C ARG A 181 -14.06 10.74 -5.69
N ASP A 182 -15.10 11.00 -4.92
CA ASP A 182 -16.47 10.61 -5.27
C ASP A 182 -16.99 11.51 -6.40
N LEU A 183 -17.36 10.89 -7.52
CA LEU A 183 -17.93 11.55 -8.70
C LEU A 183 -19.46 11.44 -8.75
N GLY A 184 -20.07 10.83 -7.73
CA GLY A 184 -21.50 10.57 -7.63
C GLY A 184 -21.94 9.28 -8.34
N GLY A 185 -23.10 8.76 -7.95
CA GLY A 185 -23.73 7.60 -8.59
C GLY A 185 -22.94 6.28 -8.46
N GLY A 186 -22.04 6.18 -7.48
CA GLY A 186 -21.15 5.03 -7.29
C GLY A 186 -19.95 5.00 -8.24
N LEU A 187 -19.62 6.14 -8.86
CA LEU A 187 -18.40 6.33 -9.62
C LEU A 187 -17.36 7.05 -8.76
N TYR A 188 -16.17 6.47 -8.67
CA TYR A 188 -15.05 7.00 -7.91
C TYR A 188 -13.86 7.18 -8.84
N GLU A 189 -13.11 8.25 -8.66
CA GLU A 189 -11.76 8.37 -9.20
C GLU A 189 -10.76 8.00 -8.10
N LEU A 190 -9.87 7.06 -8.42
CA LEU A 190 -8.89 6.51 -7.51
C LEU A 190 -7.51 6.88 -8.00
N THR A 191 -6.65 7.28 -7.07
CA THR A 191 -5.21 7.20 -7.28
C THR A 191 -4.64 6.09 -6.41
N THR A 192 -3.82 5.22 -7.00
CA THR A 192 -3.23 4.06 -6.34
C THR A 192 -1.72 4.08 -6.46
N ILE A 193 -1.04 3.51 -5.47
CA ILE A 193 0.40 3.26 -5.49
C ILE A 193 0.62 1.75 -5.53
N GLU A 194 1.34 1.29 -6.54
CA GLU A 194 1.44 -0.13 -6.87
C GLU A 194 2.89 -0.55 -7.08
N GLY A 195 3.32 -1.53 -6.28
CA GLY A 195 4.61 -2.18 -6.47
C GLY A 195 4.55 -3.28 -7.53
N ASN A 196 5.66 -3.53 -8.22
CA ASN A 196 5.82 -4.57 -9.23
C ASN A 196 4.92 -4.44 -10.46
N LEU A 197 4.46 -3.24 -10.80
CA LEU A 197 3.84 -3.01 -12.09
C LEU A 197 4.95 -2.85 -13.13
N ASN A 198 5.19 -3.86 -13.97
CA ASN A 198 6.34 -3.91 -14.89
C ASN A 198 7.70 -3.71 -14.17
N SER A 199 7.85 -4.29 -12.97
CA SER A 199 9.05 -4.14 -12.13
C SER A 199 9.35 -2.69 -11.71
N THR A 200 8.33 -1.86 -11.52
CA THR A 200 8.45 -0.47 -11.02
C THR A 200 7.50 -0.27 -9.83
N VAL A 201 7.71 0.79 -9.06
CA VAL A 201 6.66 1.39 -8.22
C VAL A 201 5.96 2.44 -9.06
N ARG A 202 4.63 2.36 -9.19
CA ARG A 202 3.84 3.30 -10.00
C ARG A 202 2.74 3.97 -9.20
N ARG A 203 2.41 5.18 -9.61
CA ARG A 203 1.20 5.89 -9.20
C ARG A 203 0.23 5.93 -10.37
N ILE A 204 -0.99 5.44 -10.19
CA ILE A 204 -1.95 5.25 -11.28
C ILE A 204 -3.26 5.93 -10.89
N ASN A 205 -3.85 6.68 -11.81
CA ASN A 205 -5.13 7.30 -11.64
C ASN A 205 -6.15 6.73 -12.63
N TYR A 206 -7.29 6.27 -12.12
CA TYR A 206 -8.36 5.67 -12.93
C TYR A 206 -9.72 5.83 -12.26
N ARG A 207 -10.78 5.53 -13.01
CA ARG A 207 -12.15 5.50 -12.47
C ARG A 207 -12.58 4.09 -12.15
N TYR A 208 -13.13 3.92 -10.95
CA TYR A 208 -13.80 2.72 -10.47
C TYR A 208 -15.32 2.95 -10.42
N ASN A 209 -16.09 2.06 -11.03
CA ASN A 209 -17.56 2.08 -10.97
C ASN A 209 -18.06 0.94 -10.07
N ALA A 210 -18.55 1.28 -8.89
CA ALA A 210 -19.08 0.33 -7.91
C ALA A 210 -20.37 -0.37 -8.38
N ASN A 211 -21.09 0.23 -9.32
CA ASN A 211 -22.35 -0.29 -9.88
C ASN A 211 -22.24 -0.51 -11.40
N PRO A 212 -21.32 -1.38 -11.88
CA PRO A 212 -21.13 -1.56 -13.30
C PRO A 212 -22.33 -2.30 -13.91
N LYS A 213 -22.77 -1.88 -15.10
CA LYS A 213 -23.87 -2.57 -15.83
C LYS A 213 -23.51 -4.04 -16.15
N ARG A 214 -22.22 -4.33 -16.29
CA ARG A 214 -21.69 -5.66 -16.54
C ARG A 214 -20.65 -5.97 -15.48
N LYS A 215 -20.79 -7.11 -14.77
CA LYS A 215 -19.81 -7.56 -13.77
C LYS A 215 -18.40 -7.57 -14.36
N TYR A 216 -17.43 -7.12 -13.57
CA TYR A 216 -16.01 -7.03 -13.95
C TYR A 216 -15.68 -5.98 -15.04
N TYR A 217 -16.60 -5.07 -15.35
CA TYR A 217 -16.35 -3.89 -16.19
C TYR A 217 -16.50 -2.62 -15.33
N ASN A 218 -15.72 -2.57 -14.25
CA ASN A 218 -15.76 -1.52 -13.24
C ASN A 218 -14.51 -0.63 -13.23
N MET A 219 -13.65 -0.71 -14.23
CA MET A 219 -12.48 0.18 -14.38
C MET A 219 -12.53 0.91 -15.72
N SER A 220 -12.15 2.19 -15.72
CA SER A 220 -11.96 2.98 -16.93
C SER A 220 -10.88 4.04 -16.73
N VAL A 221 -10.24 4.47 -17.82
CA VAL A 221 -9.31 5.61 -17.80
C VAL A 221 -10.02 6.89 -17.35
N VAL A 222 -9.27 7.83 -16.77
CA VAL A 222 -9.75 9.19 -16.55
C VAL A 222 -9.75 9.95 -17.89
N PRO A 223 -10.82 10.68 -18.24
CA PRO A 223 -10.85 11.48 -19.46
C PRO A 223 -9.69 12.49 -19.52
N GLU A 224 -9.05 12.61 -20.68
CA GLU A 224 -7.84 13.45 -20.84
C GLU A 224 -8.03 14.91 -20.41
N ASN A 225 -9.22 15.47 -20.64
CA ASN A 225 -9.58 16.83 -20.27
C ASN A 225 -9.84 17.02 -18.77
N GLU A 226 -9.84 15.95 -17.98
CA GLU A 226 -10.04 15.96 -16.53
C GLU A 226 -8.76 15.60 -15.76
N ILE A 227 -7.69 15.25 -16.47
CA ILE A 227 -6.37 14.94 -15.90
C ILE A 227 -5.80 16.21 -15.25
N THR A 228 -5.61 16.15 -13.94
CA THR A 228 -5.12 17.27 -13.13
C THR A 228 -3.97 16.91 -12.21
N GLN A 229 -3.70 15.61 -12.00
CA GLN A 229 -2.63 15.17 -11.10
C GLN A 229 -1.32 15.01 -11.87
N GLU A 230 -0.26 15.60 -11.35
CA GLU A 230 1.07 15.36 -11.89
C GLU A 230 1.56 13.95 -11.50
N ASN A 231 2.50 13.42 -12.29
CA ASN A 231 3.19 12.15 -12.01
C ASN A 231 2.28 10.93 -11.81
N CYS A 232 1.12 10.88 -12.48
CA CYS A 232 0.21 9.74 -12.51
C CYS A 232 0.21 9.02 -13.88
N GLN A 233 0.10 7.70 -13.88
CA GLN A 233 -0.30 6.94 -15.06
C GLN A 233 -1.81 6.99 -15.22
N TYR A 234 -2.30 7.39 -16.38
CA TYR A 234 -3.73 7.43 -16.67
C TYR A 234 -4.20 6.28 -17.56
N THR A 235 -3.26 5.69 -18.30
CA THR A 235 -3.53 4.51 -19.13
C THR A 235 -3.58 3.27 -18.24
N LEU A 236 -4.61 2.44 -18.43
CA LEU A 236 -4.69 1.16 -17.75
C LEU A 236 -3.64 0.21 -18.32
N GLN A 237 -3.08 -0.66 -17.47
CA GLN A 237 -2.06 -1.61 -17.91
C GLN A 237 -2.58 -2.56 -18.99
N LYS A 238 -3.81 -3.04 -18.81
CA LYS A 238 -4.55 -3.83 -19.79
C LYS A 238 -6.02 -3.52 -19.68
N ASP A 239 -6.69 -3.48 -20.81
CA ASP A 239 -8.13 -3.19 -20.86
C ASP A 239 -8.96 -4.26 -20.16
N ASP A 240 -8.43 -5.48 -19.99
CA ASP A 240 -9.10 -6.63 -19.37
C ASP A 240 -9.04 -6.68 -17.84
N TRP A 241 -8.38 -5.70 -17.19
CA TRP A 241 -8.33 -5.60 -15.74
C TRP A 241 -9.64 -5.06 -15.15
N TYR A 242 -9.88 -5.41 -13.90
CA TYR A 242 -11.04 -4.95 -13.12
C TYR A 242 -10.71 -4.96 -11.63
N VAL A 243 -11.44 -4.16 -10.84
CA VAL A 243 -11.37 -4.19 -9.38
C VAL A 243 -12.18 -5.37 -8.87
N THR A 244 -11.51 -6.32 -8.22
CA THR A 244 -12.17 -7.45 -7.55
C THR A 244 -12.80 -7.00 -6.23
N GLY A 245 -12.12 -6.12 -5.51
CA GLY A 245 -12.62 -5.55 -4.26
C GLY A 245 -11.52 -4.85 -3.47
N PHE A 246 -11.88 -4.45 -2.25
CA PHE A 246 -11.01 -3.68 -1.37
C PHE A 246 -10.82 -4.39 -0.03
N CYS A 247 -9.65 -4.19 0.55
CA CYS A 247 -9.32 -4.62 1.89
C CYS A 247 -9.33 -3.39 2.81
N ALA A 248 -10.28 -3.33 3.73
CA ALA A 248 -10.40 -2.25 4.71
C ALA A 248 -9.30 -2.39 5.78
N THR A 249 -8.21 -1.64 5.61
CA THR A 249 -7.09 -1.62 6.56
C THR A 249 -7.46 -0.90 7.86
N TRP A 250 -8.48 -0.05 7.84
CA TRP A 250 -9.03 0.72 8.96
C TRP A 250 -10.54 0.97 8.79
#